data_AF-A0A951XNB2-F1
#
_entry.id   AF-A0A951XNB2-F1
#
_cell.length_a   1.000
_cell.length_b   1.000
_cell.length_c   1.000
_cell.angle_alpha   90.00
_cell.angle_beta   90.00
_cell.angle_gamma   90.00
#
_symmetry.space_group_name_H-M   'P 1'
#
loop_
_entity.id
_entity.type
_entity.pdbx_description
1 polymer ?
#
loop_
_entity_poly.entity_id
_entity_poly.type
_entity_poly.pdbx_seq_one_letter_code
_entity_poly.pdbx_strand_id
1 'polypeptide(L)'
;MKLFWEFYDWFERTCWGSLTRKLSSFLLLFILDLAYLAVYIYQSRQIGKLLSSGQVPQEVLGPVQAAFDHGLWLMLGLTVVALIWNIGQILYIRFLIVRPVRAITTIFDEIARGEGDFSKNLPVYSHDELRELANSYNRFADKMRQIIHEVRKSSVSIAREAVIVRKNVGETSAKATKQGEITELVFTASNETTQAIQEVSGAADVISHATESSLGTARSSLNEMLDIVTKVQSVSDKLGRFNDTVGNLSRRSDSIRQIAALIKEIADQTNLLALNAAIEAARAGEAGRGFAVVADEVRKLAERVNLATEEITENIGGMIGLVRETQGENEVINADIGQTREVVERSSGQFRQMVEDFERTSEQLVQIASAMEELTAANAQVHDNVSHIHDLSAEVAANMAGSEQSTVGLSQATESVQELVSRFKVGRGAFDYNVEKAREFRDLIQNKLSELAKRGVNIWDQNYQPIPNTNPQKYGVSYLPDFEREVQPLFESALAQMKGGVFTIVIDSKAYIGIHNLKFSKALTGDYQADLVGNRTRRIWTDPTGQRAAKNTSPMLLQTYARDTGEILSEINMPVVVDGRSWGNVRIGLDSMALLEI
;
A
#
# COMPACT_ATOMS: atom_id res chain seq x y z
N MET A 1 -15.25 -52.24 54.46
CA MET A 1 -15.65 -51.93 53.07
C MET A 1 -14.51 -52.11 52.07
N LYS A 2 -13.30 -51.58 52.30
CA LYS A 2 -12.16 -51.70 51.37
C LYS A 2 -11.73 -53.16 51.07
N LEU A 3 -11.56 -53.97 52.13
CA LEU A 3 -11.23 -55.41 52.01
C LEU A 3 -12.24 -56.23 51.21
N PHE A 4 -13.54 -55.88 51.30
CA PHE A 4 -14.59 -56.56 50.53
C PHE A 4 -14.43 -56.29 49.04
N TRP A 5 -14.18 -55.03 48.66
CA TRP A 5 -13.96 -54.66 47.27
C TRP A 5 -12.66 -55.21 46.70
N GLU A 6 -11.59 -55.28 47.51
CA GLU A 6 -10.32 -55.92 47.11
C GLU A 6 -10.51 -57.43 46.89
N PHE A 7 -11.25 -58.10 47.77
CA PHE A 7 -11.58 -59.51 47.61
C PHE A 7 -12.49 -59.76 46.41
N TYR A 8 -13.53 -58.93 46.24
CA TYR A 8 -14.42 -58.98 45.08
C TYR A 8 -13.64 -58.78 43.77
N ASP A 9 -12.73 -57.80 43.72
CA ASP A 9 -11.91 -57.50 42.55
C ASP A 9 -10.95 -58.66 42.22
N TRP A 10 -10.32 -59.26 43.24
CA TRP A 10 -9.49 -60.45 43.07
C TRP A 10 -10.31 -61.65 42.56
N PHE A 11 -11.49 -61.88 43.14
CA PHE A 11 -12.36 -62.99 42.77
C PHE A 11 -12.96 -62.82 41.36
N GLU A 12 -13.39 -61.61 41.00
CA GLU A 12 -13.89 -61.30 39.66
C GLU A 12 -12.80 -61.50 38.61
N ARG A 13 -11.57 -61.02 38.87
CA ARG A 13 -10.43 -61.24 37.96
C ARG A 13 -10.09 -62.73 37.80
N THR A 14 -10.05 -63.46 38.89
CA THR A 14 -9.54 -64.84 38.91
C THR A 14 -10.56 -65.82 38.35
N CYS A 15 -11.81 -65.73 38.82
CA CYS A 15 -12.86 -66.68 38.47
C CYS A 15 -13.71 -66.24 37.27
N TRP A 16 -13.86 -64.94 37.05
CA TRP A 16 -14.80 -64.36 36.09
C TRP A 16 -14.18 -63.30 35.17
N GLY A 17 -12.89 -63.41 34.86
CA GLY A 17 -12.17 -62.48 33.98
C GLY A 17 -12.58 -62.50 32.50
N SER A 18 -13.58 -63.29 32.11
CA SER A 18 -14.16 -63.24 30.75
C SER A 18 -15.66 -63.50 30.77
N LEU A 19 -16.36 -62.95 29.79
CA LEU A 19 -17.79 -63.17 29.56
C LEU A 19 -18.08 -64.65 29.39
N THR A 20 -17.19 -65.36 28.69
CA THR A 20 -17.28 -66.82 28.50
C THR A 20 -17.21 -67.56 29.84
N ARG A 21 -16.32 -67.18 30.77
CA ARG A 21 -16.25 -67.80 32.11
C ARG A 21 -17.49 -67.49 32.95
N LYS A 22 -18.00 -66.26 32.87
CA LYS A 22 -19.27 -65.85 33.49
C LYS A 22 -20.45 -66.69 32.95
N LEU A 23 -20.51 -66.89 31.64
CA LEU A 23 -21.55 -67.71 30.98
C LEU A 23 -21.38 -69.22 31.24
N SER A 24 -20.15 -69.73 31.34
CA SER A 24 -19.91 -71.15 31.61
C SER A 24 -20.27 -71.56 33.04
N SER A 25 -20.23 -70.62 34.00
CA SER A 25 -20.63 -70.90 35.39
C SER A 25 -22.11 -71.29 35.57
N PHE A 26 -22.97 -70.98 34.59
CA PHE A 26 -24.39 -71.40 34.58
C PHE A 26 -24.55 -72.92 34.47
N LEU A 27 -23.69 -73.57 33.68
CA LEU A 27 -23.86 -74.98 33.34
C LEU A 27 -23.28 -75.90 34.41
N LEU A 28 -22.27 -75.44 35.16
CA LEU A 28 -21.46 -76.30 36.01
C LEU A 28 -22.24 -76.82 37.23
N LEU A 29 -22.98 -75.94 37.92
CA LEU A 29 -23.77 -76.33 39.09
C LEU A 29 -25.07 -77.05 38.71
N PHE A 30 -25.74 -76.59 37.64
CA PHE A 30 -27.00 -77.17 37.21
C PHE A 30 -26.87 -78.59 36.67
N ILE A 31 -25.82 -78.87 35.88
CA ILE A 31 -25.57 -80.21 35.34
C ILE A 31 -25.16 -81.17 36.46
N LEU A 32 -24.39 -80.71 37.44
CA LEU A 32 -23.97 -81.50 38.60
C LEU A 32 -25.18 -81.92 39.44
N ASP A 33 -26.10 -80.99 39.72
CA ASP A 33 -27.32 -81.27 40.48
C ASP A 33 -28.25 -82.25 39.75
N LEU A 34 -28.43 -82.08 38.43
CA LEU A 34 -29.21 -83.01 37.61
C LEU A 34 -28.60 -84.42 37.58
N ALA A 35 -27.28 -84.51 37.43
CA ALA A 35 -26.58 -85.79 37.46
C ALA A 35 -26.73 -86.48 38.82
N TYR A 36 -26.61 -85.73 39.91
CA TYR A 36 -26.76 -86.25 41.27
C TYR A 36 -28.19 -86.72 41.54
N LEU A 37 -29.20 -85.96 41.10
CA LEU A 37 -30.60 -86.36 41.16
C LEU A 37 -30.86 -87.66 40.36
N ALA A 38 -30.30 -87.78 39.17
CA ALA A 38 -30.43 -88.99 38.35
C ALA A 38 -29.79 -90.22 39.02
N VAL A 39 -28.60 -90.05 39.62
CA VAL A 39 -27.92 -91.11 40.39
C VAL A 39 -28.75 -91.51 41.60
N TYR A 40 -29.33 -90.54 42.32
CA TYR A 40 -30.18 -90.81 43.48
C TYR A 40 -31.43 -91.60 43.10
N ILE A 41 -32.12 -91.19 42.04
CA ILE A 41 -33.30 -91.91 41.52
C ILE A 41 -32.91 -93.34 41.10
N TYR A 42 -31.76 -93.51 40.46
CA TYR A 42 -31.27 -94.83 40.07
C TYR A 42 -30.99 -95.73 41.28
N GLN A 43 -30.25 -95.22 42.29
CA GLN A 43 -29.93 -95.96 43.51
C GLN A 43 -31.19 -96.31 44.31
N SER A 44 -32.11 -95.35 44.47
CA SER A 44 -33.39 -95.57 45.16
C SER A 44 -34.21 -96.68 44.49
N ARG A 45 -34.30 -96.69 43.15
CA ARG A 45 -34.97 -97.77 42.40
C ARG A 45 -34.30 -99.13 42.55
N GLN A 46 -32.96 -99.18 42.53
CA GLN A 46 -32.22 -100.45 42.69
C GLN A 46 -32.39 -101.02 44.10
N ILE A 47 -32.30 -100.18 45.13
CA ILE A 47 -32.49 -100.59 46.53
C ILE A 47 -33.94 -101.02 46.76
N GLY A 48 -34.92 -100.32 46.17
CA GLY A 48 -36.34 -100.72 46.21
C GLY A 48 -36.61 -102.10 45.59
N LYS A 49 -35.92 -102.44 44.49
CA LYS A 49 -36.00 -103.78 43.87
C LYS A 49 -35.37 -104.87 44.75
N LEU A 50 -34.22 -104.60 45.35
CA LEU A 50 -33.55 -105.55 46.26
C LEU A 50 -34.41 -105.82 47.51
N LEU A 51 -34.98 -104.76 48.11
CA LEU A 51 -35.86 -104.85 49.28
C LEU A 51 -37.17 -105.59 49.00
N SER A 52 -37.71 -105.53 47.79
CA SER A 52 -38.91 -106.28 47.38
C SER A 52 -38.63 -107.74 47.00
N SER A 53 -37.37 -108.09 46.69
CA SER A 53 -36.94 -109.46 46.38
C SER A 53 -36.50 -110.28 47.61
N GLY A 54 -36.19 -109.63 48.73
CA GLY A 54 -35.81 -110.29 49.98
C GLY A 54 -36.98 -110.38 50.97
N GLN A 55 -36.99 -111.41 51.83
CA GLN A 55 -37.90 -111.51 52.98
C GLN A 55 -37.53 -110.49 54.07
N VAL A 56 -37.58 -109.21 53.75
CA VAL A 56 -37.33 -108.12 54.71
C VAL A 56 -38.61 -107.86 55.51
N PRO A 57 -38.57 -107.88 56.85
CA PRO A 57 -39.75 -107.62 57.68
C PRO A 57 -40.41 -106.27 57.34
N GLN A 58 -41.74 -106.25 57.32
CA GLN A 58 -42.54 -105.07 56.97
C GLN A 58 -42.27 -103.86 57.89
N GLU A 59 -41.83 -104.12 59.13
CA GLU A 59 -41.40 -103.10 60.11
C GLU A 59 -40.13 -102.33 59.68
N VAL A 60 -39.25 -102.93 58.87
CA VAL A 60 -38.01 -102.29 58.38
C VAL A 60 -38.23 -101.56 57.05
N LEU A 61 -39.19 -102.02 56.25
CA LEU A 61 -39.51 -101.45 54.93
C LEU A 61 -40.07 -100.02 55.01
N GLY A 62 -40.95 -99.74 55.97
CA GLY A 62 -41.58 -98.42 56.15
C GLY A 62 -40.57 -97.29 56.42
N PRO A 63 -39.68 -97.41 57.43
CA PRO A 63 -38.65 -96.40 57.72
C PRO A 63 -37.67 -96.18 56.56
N VAL A 64 -37.32 -97.26 55.83
CA VAL A 64 -36.40 -97.17 54.69
C VAL A 64 -37.04 -96.44 53.51
N GLN A 65 -38.31 -96.72 53.20
CA GLN A 65 -39.05 -95.97 52.17
C GLN A 65 -39.20 -94.48 52.56
N ALA A 66 -39.55 -94.19 53.81
CA ALA A 66 -39.65 -92.82 54.30
C ALA A 66 -38.30 -92.07 54.23
N ALA A 67 -37.17 -92.75 54.45
CA ALA A 67 -35.83 -92.16 54.29
C ALA A 67 -35.51 -91.82 52.83
N PHE A 68 -35.94 -92.65 51.87
CA PHE A 68 -35.82 -92.33 50.44
C PHE A 68 -36.74 -91.20 50.01
N ASP A 69 -37.97 -91.14 50.52
CA ASP A 69 -38.89 -90.05 50.21
C ASP A 69 -38.39 -88.71 50.78
N HIS A 70 -37.88 -88.70 52.01
CA HIS A 70 -37.23 -87.51 52.58
C HIS A 70 -36.00 -87.06 51.78
N GLY A 71 -35.15 -87.99 51.35
CA GLY A 71 -34.00 -87.65 50.52
C GLY A 71 -34.39 -87.13 49.13
N LEU A 72 -35.47 -87.67 48.54
CA LEU A 72 -36.04 -87.17 47.28
C LEU A 72 -36.61 -85.74 47.43
N TRP A 73 -37.37 -85.47 48.49
CA TRP A 73 -37.89 -84.12 48.76
C TRP A 73 -36.77 -83.11 49.03
N LEU A 74 -35.72 -83.50 49.74
CA LEU A 74 -34.55 -82.66 49.98
C LEU A 74 -33.80 -82.36 48.65
N MET A 75 -33.64 -83.37 47.79
CA MET A 75 -33.07 -83.21 46.46
C MET A 75 -33.91 -82.30 45.54
N LEU A 76 -35.24 -82.47 45.53
CA LEU A 76 -36.14 -81.61 44.78
C LEU A 76 -36.07 -80.17 45.30
N GLY A 77 -36.03 -79.97 46.62
CA GLY A 77 -35.84 -78.66 47.24
C GLY A 77 -34.52 -78.01 46.82
N LEU A 78 -33.42 -78.75 46.85
CA LEU A 78 -32.12 -78.27 46.38
C LEU A 78 -32.14 -77.91 44.89
N THR A 79 -32.81 -78.72 44.06
CA THR A 79 -32.97 -78.45 42.62
C THR A 79 -33.75 -77.16 42.37
N VAL A 80 -34.81 -76.90 43.16
CA VAL A 80 -35.58 -75.65 43.08
C VAL A 80 -34.73 -74.45 43.51
N VAL A 81 -33.94 -74.58 44.57
CA VAL A 81 -33.02 -73.52 45.01
C VAL A 81 -31.96 -73.23 43.93
N ALA A 82 -31.39 -74.27 43.31
CA ALA A 82 -30.44 -74.14 42.21
C ALA A 82 -31.07 -73.48 40.97
N LEU A 83 -32.35 -73.77 40.69
CA LEU A 83 -33.11 -73.12 39.62
C LEU A 83 -33.34 -71.62 39.91
N ILE A 84 -33.77 -71.27 41.13
CA ILE A 84 -33.94 -69.88 41.56
C ILE A 84 -32.61 -69.12 41.47
N TRP A 85 -31.51 -69.76 41.90
CA TRP A 85 -30.17 -69.20 41.78
C TRP A 85 -29.77 -68.94 40.32
N ASN A 86 -30.03 -69.90 39.41
CA ASN A 86 -29.80 -69.72 37.98
C ASN A 86 -30.62 -68.56 37.40
N ILE A 87 -31.91 -68.47 37.74
CA ILE A 87 -32.77 -67.35 37.32
C ILE A 87 -32.19 -66.02 37.83
N GLY A 88 -31.76 -65.96 39.08
CA GLY A 88 -31.09 -64.80 39.66
C GLY A 88 -29.81 -64.42 38.92
N GLN A 89 -28.96 -65.38 38.59
CA GLN A 89 -27.74 -65.16 37.80
C GLN A 89 -28.05 -64.68 36.37
N ILE A 90 -29.09 -65.20 35.71
CA ILE A 90 -29.51 -64.75 34.37
C ILE A 90 -29.97 -63.29 34.43
N LEU A 91 -30.77 -62.91 35.43
CA LEU A 91 -31.20 -61.53 35.63
C LEU A 91 -30.02 -60.60 35.94
N TYR A 92 -29.06 -61.06 36.75
CA TYR A 92 -27.83 -60.34 37.07
C TYR A 92 -26.97 -60.11 35.82
N ILE A 93 -26.75 -61.14 35.00
CA ILE A 93 -25.96 -61.02 33.77
C ILE A 93 -26.67 -60.17 32.70
N ARG A 94 -28.01 -60.27 32.60
CA ARG A 94 -28.79 -59.34 31.79
C ARG A 94 -28.55 -57.89 32.20
N PHE A 95 -28.54 -57.60 33.50
CA PHE A 95 -28.24 -56.26 33.99
C PHE A 95 -26.78 -55.85 33.70
N LEU A 96 -25.82 -56.75 33.87
CA LEU A 96 -24.39 -56.48 33.71
C LEU A 96 -23.96 -56.32 32.24
N ILE A 97 -24.58 -57.01 31.29
CA ILE A 97 -24.25 -56.95 29.85
C ILE A 97 -25.14 -55.97 29.10
N VAL A 98 -26.46 -56.09 29.24
CA VAL A 98 -27.41 -55.35 28.37
C VAL A 98 -27.34 -53.86 28.62
N ARG A 99 -27.11 -53.43 29.87
CA ARG A 99 -27.05 -52.00 30.21
C ARG A 99 -25.83 -51.29 29.60
N PRO A 100 -24.58 -51.81 29.72
CA PRO A 100 -23.44 -51.23 29.00
C PRO A 100 -23.58 -51.28 27.48
N VAL A 101 -24.08 -52.39 26.91
CA VAL A 101 -24.27 -52.50 25.45
C VAL A 101 -25.31 -51.49 24.95
N ARG A 102 -26.41 -51.27 25.70
CA ARG A 102 -27.39 -50.22 25.39
C ARG A 102 -26.77 -48.82 25.47
N ALA A 103 -25.96 -48.53 26.48
CA ALA A 103 -25.28 -47.24 26.58
C ALA A 103 -24.34 -46.99 25.39
N ILE A 104 -23.58 -48.00 24.98
CA ILE A 104 -22.70 -47.94 23.82
C ILE A 104 -23.50 -47.70 22.53
N THR A 105 -24.55 -48.49 22.30
CA THR A 105 -25.40 -48.34 21.11
C THR A 105 -26.07 -46.98 21.04
N THR A 106 -26.57 -46.44 22.16
CA THR A 106 -27.12 -45.08 22.20
C THR A 106 -26.09 -44.02 21.79
N ILE A 107 -24.87 -44.10 22.31
CA ILE A 107 -23.79 -43.17 21.96
C ILE A 107 -23.42 -43.26 20.47
N PHE A 108 -23.32 -44.47 19.92
CA PHE A 108 -23.05 -44.65 18.49
C PHE A 108 -24.21 -44.17 17.62
N ASP A 109 -25.46 -44.35 18.05
CA ASP A 109 -26.64 -43.82 17.36
C ASP A 109 -26.66 -42.29 17.37
N GLU A 110 -26.26 -41.66 18.48
CA GLU A 110 -26.10 -40.20 18.59
C GLU A 110 -25.03 -39.70 17.60
N ILE A 111 -23.85 -40.34 17.58
CA ILE A 111 -22.77 -40.02 16.63
C ILE A 111 -23.24 -40.21 15.18
N ALA A 112 -23.97 -41.29 14.87
CA ALA A 112 -24.47 -41.57 13.53
C ALA A 112 -25.51 -40.57 13.03
N ARG A 113 -26.24 -39.90 13.93
CA ARG A 113 -27.20 -38.84 13.60
C ARG A 113 -26.54 -37.46 13.37
N GLY A 114 -25.20 -37.39 13.48
CA GLY A 114 -24.44 -36.14 13.29
C GLY A 114 -24.35 -35.27 14.55
N GLU A 115 -24.77 -35.79 15.69
CA GLU A 115 -24.73 -35.13 17.00
C GLU A 115 -23.92 -36.00 17.98
N GLY A 116 -22.59 -35.87 17.94
CA GLY A 116 -21.71 -36.67 18.80
C GLY A 116 -21.36 -35.95 20.10
N ASP A 117 -21.91 -36.38 21.24
CA ASP A 117 -21.43 -35.97 22.55
C ASP A 117 -20.22 -36.80 22.98
N PHE A 118 -19.04 -36.35 22.55
CA PHE A 118 -17.79 -36.90 23.04
C PHE A 118 -17.43 -36.39 24.44
N SER A 119 -18.19 -35.53 25.13
CA SER A 119 -17.76 -34.98 26.44
C SER A 119 -17.66 -36.04 27.55
N LYS A 120 -18.35 -37.17 27.41
CA LYS A 120 -18.45 -38.22 28.43
C LYS A 120 -17.66 -39.46 28.04
N ASN A 121 -17.08 -40.11 29.05
CA ASN A 121 -16.47 -41.42 28.93
C ASN A 121 -17.48 -42.52 29.26
N LEU A 122 -17.34 -43.67 28.62
CA LEU A 122 -18.03 -44.87 29.04
C LEU A 122 -17.53 -45.33 30.41
N PRO A 123 -18.43 -45.62 31.36
CA PRO A 123 -18.08 -46.17 32.65
C PRO A 123 -17.53 -47.60 32.51
N VAL A 124 -16.57 -47.95 33.37
CA VAL A 124 -15.86 -49.24 33.34
C VAL A 124 -16.34 -50.09 34.52
N TYR A 125 -17.30 -50.99 34.30
CA TYR A 125 -17.99 -51.71 35.38
C TYR A 125 -17.46 -53.12 35.70
N SER A 126 -16.85 -53.84 34.76
CA SER A 126 -16.50 -55.28 34.85
C SER A 126 -15.06 -55.55 34.42
N HIS A 127 -14.46 -56.73 34.67
CA HIS A 127 -13.09 -57.08 34.20
C HIS A 127 -13.06 -57.91 32.92
N ASP A 128 -14.17 -57.96 32.19
CA ASP A 128 -14.36 -58.76 30.98
C ASP A 128 -14.23 -57.92 29.70
N GLU A 129 -14.58 -58.52 28.57
CA GLU A 129 -14.52 -57.92 27.23
C GLU A 129 -15.32 -56.60 27.13
N LEU A 130 -16.32 -56.37 28.00
CA LEU A 130 -17.05 -55.10 28.04
C LEU A 130 -16.19 -53.96 28.58
N ARG A 131 -15.26 -54.22 29.50
CA ARG A 131 -14.27 -53.22 29.93
C ARG A 131 -13.27 -52.92 28.83
N GLU A 132 -12.80 -53.93 28.11
CA GLU A 132 -11.89 -53.70 26.98
C GLU A 132 -12.57 -52.85 25.90
N LEU A 133 -13.85 -53.11 25.62
CA LEU A 133 -14.67 -52.30 24.73
C LEU A 133 -14.84 -50.86 25.25
N ALA A 134 -15.21 -50.67 26.52
CA ALA A 134 -15.36 -49.35 27.13
C ALA A 134 -14.04 -48.54 27.10
N ASN A 135 -12.93 -49.18 27.43
CA ASN A 135 -11.59 -48.55 27.37
C ASN A 135 -11.19 -48.20 25.94
N SER A 136 -11.48 -49.07 24.97
CA SER A 136 -11.17 -48.82 23.56
C SER A 136 -12.01 -47.68 23.00
N TYR A 137 -13.29 -47.61 23.35
CA TYR A 137 -14.14 -46.47 23.04
C TYR A 137 -13.61 -45.19 23.69
N ASN A 138 -13.23 -45.19 24.97
CA ASN A 138 -12.72 -44.00 25.65
C ASN A 138 -11.45 -43.45 24.96
N ARG A 139 -10.54 -44.33 24.53
CA ARG A 139 -9.36 -43.92 23.72
C ARG A 139 -9.76 -43.35 22.36
N PHE A 140 -10.74 -43.96 21.69
CA PHE A 140 -11.28 -43.44 20.43
C PHE A 140 -11.92 -42.05 20.63
N ALA A 141 -12.76 -41.88 21.65
CA ALA A 141 -13.38 -40.61 22.01
C ALA A 141 -12.31 -39.54 22.31
N ASP A 142 -11.27 -39.85 23.08
CA ASP A 142 -10.14 -38.94 23.33
C ASP A 142 -9.44 -38.49 22.03
N LYS A 143 -9.25 -39.40 21.07
CA LYS A 143 -8.69 -39.04 19.76
C LYS A 143 -9.63 -38.18 18.92
N MET A 144 -10.93 -38.47 18.93
CA MET A 144 -11.92 -37.62 18.27
C MET A 144 -11.98 -36.22 18.89
N ARG A 145 -11.93 -36.11 20.22
CA ARG A 145 -11.84 -34.82 20.94
C ARG A 145 -10.64 -33.99 20.46
N GLN A 146 -9.46 -34.62 20.36
CA GLN A 146 -8.24 -33.96 19.88
C GLN A 146 -8.39 -33.47 18.43
N ILE A 147 -8.87 -34.33 17.52
CA ILE A 147 -9.06 -33.98 16.11
C ILE A 147 -10.05 -32.82 15.97
N ILE A 148 -11.21 -32.89 16.64
CA ILE A 148 -12.23 -31.84 16.58
C ILE A 148 -11.68 -30.52 17.13
N HIS A 149 -10.90 -30.56 18.21
CA HIS A 149 -10.26 -29.37 18.77
C HIS A 149 -9.27 -28.73 17.78
N GLU A 150 -8.38 -29.52 17.18
CA GLU A 150 -7.42 -28.99 16.19
C GLU A 150 -8.13 -28.44 14.95
N VAL A 151 -9.16 -29.11 14.44
CA VAL A 151 -9.95 -28.61 13.29
C VAL A 151 -10.62 -27.28 13.64
N ARG A 152 -11.21 -27.14 14.84
CA ARG A 152 -11.78 -25.86 15.31
C ARG A 152 -10.73 -24.76 15.37
N LYS A 153 -9.58 -25.06 15.98
CA LYS A 153 -8.47 -24.11 16.12
C LYS A 153 -7.97 -23.63 14.76
N SER A 154 -7.69 -24.56 13.84
CA SER A 154 -7.29 -24.22 12.48
C SER A 154 -8.36 -23.42 11.74
N SER A 155 -9.63 -23.79 11.87
CA SER A 155 -10.72 -23.10 11.18
C SER A 155 -10.90 -21.66 11.65
N VAL A 156 -10.78 -21.39 12.96
CA VAL A 156 -10.83 -20.01 13.50
C VAL A 156 -9.61 -19.20 13.06
N SER A 157 -8.40 -19.80 13.05
CA SER A 157 -7.20 -19.14 12.54
C SER A 157 -7.35 -18.78 11.05
N ILE A 158 -7.77 -19.73 10.21
CA ILE A 158 -7.96 -19.47 8.77
C ILE A 158 -9.01 -18.37 8.54
N ALA A 159 -10.10 -18.37 9.30
CA ALA A 159 -11.15 -17.35 9.17
C ALA A 159 -10.62 -15.95 9.55
N ARG A 160 -9.82 -15.85 10.62
CA ARG A 160 -9.17 -14.59 11.01
C ARG A 160 -8.18 -14.11 9.95
N GLU A 161 -7.39 -15.02 9.41
CA GLU A 161 -6.36 -14.72 8.41
C GLU A 161 -7.03 -14.27 7.10
N ALA A 162 -8.15 -14.88 6.71
CA ALA A 162 -8.95 -14.46 5.56
C ALA A 162 -9.45 -13.01 5.70
N VAL A 163 -9.85 -12.59 6.91
CA VAL A 163 -10.26 -11.20 7.19
C VAL A 163 -9.08 -10.23 7.02
N ILE A 164 -7.90 -10.58 7.51
CA ILE A 164 -6.68 -9.76 7.36
C ILE A 164 -6.31 -9.63 5.88
N VAL A 165 -6.30 -10.74 5.14
CA VAL A 165 -6.00 -10.73 3.70
C VAL A 165 -7.02 -9.87 2.96
N ARG A 166 -8.32 -9.98 3.25
CA ARG A 166 -9.35 -9.14 2.62
C ARG A 166 -9.10 -7.65 2.84
N LYS A 167 -8.68 -7.26 4.05
CA LYS A 167 -8.31 -5.86 4.34
C LYS A 167 -7.13 -5.42 3.47
N ASN A 168 -6.06 -6.23 3.43
CA ASN A 168 -4.86 -5.92 2.65
C ASN A 168 -5.16 -5.84 1.15
N VAL A 169 -6.05 -6.69 0.64
CA VAL A 169 -6.54 -6.66 -0.74
C VAL A 169 -7.22 -5.33 -1.04
N GLY A 170 -8.13 -4.87 -0.17
CA GLY A 170 -8.80 -3.58 -0.34
C GLY A 170 -7.83 -2.39 -0.32
N GLU A 171 -6.88 -2.38 0.62
CA GLU A 171 -5.84 -1.34 0.68
C GLU A 171 -4.93 -1.33 -0.55
N THR A 172 -4.57 -2.51 -1.04
CA THR A 172 -3.71 -2.66 -2.23
C THR A 172 -4.45 -2.22 -3.49
N SER A 173 -5.73 -2.57 -3.63
CA SER A 173 -6.57 -2.11 -4.73
C SER A 173 -6.68 -0.60 -4.77
N ALA A 174 -6.91 0.04 -3.62
CA ALA A 174 -6.99 1.51 -3.54
C ALA A 174 -5.66 2.18 -3.89
N LYS A 175 -4.53 1.61 -3.46
CA LYS A 175 -3.19 2.08 -3.83
C LYS A 175 -2.92 1.93 -5.33
N ALA A 176 -3.33 0.82 -5.94
CA ALA A 176 -3.19 0.60 -7.38
C ALA A 176 -3.99 1.61 -8.20
N THR A 177 -5.24 1.90 -7.81
CA THR A 177 -6.04 2.96 -8.44
C THR A 177 -5.34 4.32 -8.35
N LYS A 178 -4.86 4.70 -7.18
CA LYS A 178 -4.12 5.95 -6.98
C LYS A 178 -2.83 6.00 -7.79
N GLN A 179 -2.13 4.88 -7.95
CA GLN A 179 -0.95 4.78 -8.79
C GLN A 179 -1.30 5.04 -10.27
N GLY A 180 -2.43 4.52 -10.75
CA GLY A 180 -2.96 4.84 -12.09
C GLY A 180 -3.20 6.34 -12.28
N GLU A 181 -3.84 7.01 -11.31
CA GLU A 181 -4.08 8.46 -11.35
C GLU A 181 -2.78 9.28 -11.41
N ILE A 182 -1.76 8.90 -10.61
CA ILE A 182 -0.45 9.56 -10.63
C ILE A 182 0.23 9.36 -11.99
N THR A 183 0.07 8.19 -12.58
CA THR A 183 0.68 7.84 -13.87
C THR A 183 0.12 8.72 -15.01
N GLU A 184 -1.19 8.99 -15.00
CA GLU A 184 -1.83 9.93 -15.94
C GLU A 184 -1.27 11.37 -15.84
N LEU A 185 -0.98 11.82 -14.61
CA LEU A 185 -0.33 13.13 -14.40
C LEU A 185 1.07 13.17 -14.98
N VAL A 186 1.86 12.10 -14.80
CA VAL A 186 3.21 12.01 -15.37
C VAL A 186 3.15 11.92 -16.90
N PHE A 187 2.16 11.23 -17.45
CA PHE A 187 1.93 11.16 -18.89
C PHE A 187 1.69 12.55 -19.49
N THR A 188 0.82 13.33 -18.86
CA THR A 188 0.55 14.73 -19.27
C THR A 188 1.81 15.59 -19.20
N ALA A 189 2.55 15.52 -18.09
CA ALA A 189 3.80 16.26 -17.93
C ALA A 189 4.88 15.86 -18.96
N SER A 190 4.92 14.58 -19.35
CA SER A 190 5.83 14.09 -20.40
C SER A 190 5.46 14.65 -21.78
N ASN A 191 4.16 14.79 -22.09
CA ASN A 191 3.72 15.46 -23.33
C ASN A 191 4.10 16.94 -23.34
N GLU A 192 3.86 17.66 -22.24
CA GLU A 192 4.29 19.06 -22.09
C GLU A 192 5.81 19.21 -22.23
N THR A 193 6.58 18.26 -21.68
CA THR A 193 8.04 18.23 -21.82
C THR A 193 8.46 18.04 -23.28
N THR A 194 7.79 17.16 -24.03
CA THR A 194 8.05 16.98 -25.47
C THR A 194 7.81 18.27 -26.24
N GLN A 195 6.71 18.97 -25.94
CA GLN A 195 6.42 20.25 -26.57
C GLN A 195 7.49 21.30 -26.24
N ALA A 196 7.86 21.44 -24.96
CA ALA A 196 8.90 22.37 -24.54
C ALA A 196 10.25 22.07 -25.22
N ILE A 197 10.59 20.78 -25.40
CA ILE A 197 11.79 20.37 -26.11
C ILE A 197 11.77 20.84 -27.57
N GLN A 198 10.64 20.67 -28.26
CA GLN A 198 10.47 21.13 -29.65
C GLN A 198 10.57 22.66 -29.75
N GLU A 199 10.01 23.40 -28.80
CA GLU A 199 10.08 24.85 -28.75
C GLU A 199 11.53 25.35 -28.57
N VAL A 200 12.29 24.73 -27.65
CA VAL A 200 13.72 25.09 -27.46
C VAL A 200 14.56 24.71 -28.67
N SER A 201 14.33 23.55 -29.28
CA SER A 201 15.03 23.14 -30.50
C SER A 201 14.78 24.10 -31.66
N GLY A 202 13.52 24.51 -31.87
CA GLY A 202 13.16 25.52 -32.87
C GLY A 202 13.77 26.89 -32.58
N ALA A 203 13.80 27.31 -31.32
CA ALA A 203 14.46 28.56 -30.93
C ALA A 203 15.97 28.52 -31.18
N ALA A 204 16.64 27.41 -30.86
CA ALA A 204 18.06 27.22 -31.12
C ALA A 204 18.40 27.29 -32.62
N ASP A 205 17.56 26.72 -33.47
CA ASP A 205 17.71 26.77 -34.93
C ASP A 205 17.59 28.21 -35.48
N VAL A 206 16.58 28.96 -35.00
CA VAL A 206 16.42 30.38 -35.36
C VAL A 206 17.62 31.21 -34.92
N ILE A 207 18.12 31.00 -33.70
CA ILE A 207 19.30 31.70 -33.18
C ILE A 207 20.54 31.31 -34.01
N SER A 208 20.69 30.05 -34.39
CA SER A 208 21.81 29.56 -35.22
C SER A 208 21.87 30.31 -36.55
N HIS A 209 20.74 30.40 -37.25
CA HIS A 209 20.67 31.16 -38.51
C HIS A 209 20.96 32.66 -38.31
N ALA A 210 20.47 33.28 -37.24
CA ALA A 210 20.76 34.68 -36.93
C ALA A 210 22.25 34.92 -36.62
N THR A 211 22.87 34.00 -35.88
CA THR A 211 24.30 34.02 -35.57
C THR A 211 25.15 33.83 -36.83
N GLU A 212 24.79 32.91 -37.72
CA GLU A 212 25.50 32.69 -38.99
C GLU A 212 25.44 33.94 -39.90
N SER A 213 24.25 34.56 -40.03
CA SER A 213 24.10 35.81 -40.77
C SER A 213 24.91 36.96 -40.16
N SER A 214 24.95 37.04 -38.83
CA SER A 214 25.70 38.09 -38.11
C SER A 214 27.20 37.87 -38.23
N LEU A 215 27.67 36.62 -38.18
CA LEU A 215 29.06 36.22 -38.43
C LEU A 215 29.49 36.62 -39.85
N GLY A 216 28.66 36.35 -40.86
CA GLY A 216 28.91 36.78 -42.24
C GLY A 216 29.06 38.30 -42.36
N THR A 217 28.17 39.05 -41.70
CA THR A 217 28.23 40.53 -41.65
C THR A 217 29.50 41.02 -40.97
N ALA A 218 29.85 40.48 -39.79
CA ALA A 218 31.05 40.85 -39.05
C ALA A 218 32.33 40.56 -39.84
N ARG A 219 32.41 39.42 -40.55
CA ARG A 219 33.52 39.09 -41.45
C ARG A 219 33.63 40.08 -42.62
N SER A 220 32.50 40.47 -43.22
CA SER A 220 32.50 41.50 -44.28
C SER A 220 32.99 42.85 -43.77
N SER A 221 32.49 43.31 -42.63
CA SER A 221 32.91 44.59 -42.02
C SER A 221 34.38 44.57 -41.59
N LEU A 222 34.89 43.43 -41.12
CA LEU A 222 36.32 43.27 -40.82
C LEU A 222 37.17 43.45 -42.09
N ASN A 223 36.77 42.84 -43.21
CA ASN A 223 37.46 42.99 -44.48
C ASN A 223 37.43 44.44 -44.98
N GLU A 224 36.28 45.12 -44.88
CA GLU A 224 36.17 46.55 -45.22
C GLU A 224 37.09 47.43 -44.36
N MET A 225 37.22 47.13 -43.06
CA MET A 225 38.15 47.84 -42.19
C MET A 225 39.61 47.64 -42.60
N LEU A 226 40.01 46.41 -42.97
CA LEU A 226 41.36 46.12 -43.47
C LEU A 226 41.66 46.87 -44.78
N ASP A 227 40.67 47.00 -45.66
CA ASP A 227 40.77 47.81 -46.87
C ASP A 227 40.93 49.30 -46.54
N ILE A 228 40.20 49.81 -45.54
CA ILE A 228 40.34 51.19 -45.06
C ILE A 228 41.75 51.43 -44.49
N VAL A 229 42.31 50.51 -43.69
CA VAL A 229 43.70 50.61 -43.20
C VAL A 229 44.67 50.81 -44.37
N THR A 230 44.51 50.01 -45.42
CA THR A 230 45.37 50.07 -46.62
C THR A 230 45.22 51.42 -47.34
N LYS A 231 44.00 51.94 -47.45
CA LYS A 231 43.72 53.26 -48.04
C LYS A 231 44.29 54.41 -47.20
N VAL A 232 44.13 54.37 -45.88
CA VAL A 232 44.68 55.38 -44.95
C VAL A 232 46.21 55.42 -45.05
N GLN A 233 46.86 54.26 -45.10
CA GLN A 233 48.31 54.18 -45.32
C GLN A 233 48.71 54.82 -46.67
N SER A 234 47.98 54.53 -47.74
CA SER A 234 48.23 55.15 -49.05
C SER A 234 48.06 56.68 -49.05
N VAL A 235 47.09 57.20 -48.29
CA VAL A 235 46.91 58.65 -48.12
C VAL A 235 48.08 59.24 -47.34
N SER A 236 48.52 58.59 -46.27
CA SER A 236 49.70 59.01 -45.49
C SER A 236 50.95 59.10 -46.38
N ASP A 237 51.21 58.09 -47.21
CA ASP A 237 52.36 58.08 -48.14
C ASP A 237 52.28 59.19 -49.20
N LYS A 238 51.07 59.50 -49.70
CA LYS A 238 50.84 60.61 -50.64
C LYS A 238 51.08 61.96 -49.95
N LEU A 239 50.64 62.12 -48.71
CA LEU A 239 50.83 63.34 -47.93
C LEU A 239 52.31 63.59 -47.61
N GLY A 240 53.07 62.53 -47.30
CA GLY A 240 54.52 62.60 -47.11
C GLY A 240 55.23 63.18 -48.34
N ARG A 241 54.92 62.66 -49.54
CA ARG A 241 55.45 63.20 -50.81
C ARG A 241 55.00 64.64 -51.09
N PHE A 242 53.78 65.00 -50.68
CA PHE A 242 53.27 66.36 -50.82
C PHE A 242 54.06 67.33 -49.92
N ASN A 243 54.32 66.95 -48.67
CA ASN A 243 55.18 67.71 -47.74
C ASN A 243 56.59 67.94 -48.31
N ASP A 244 57.21 66.92 -48.92
CA ASP A 244 58.51 67.07 -49.58
C ASP A 244 58.45 68.09 -50.72
N THR A 245 57.37 68.07 -51.50
CA THR A 245 57.16 68.98 -52.64
C THR A 245 56.97 70.42 -52.16
N VAL A 246 56.16 70.64 -51.13
CA VAL A 246 55.96 71.96 -50.51
C VAL A 246 57.25 72.48 -49.88
N GLY A 247 58.02 71.61 -49.20
CA GLY A 247 59.34 71.96 -48.66
C GLY A 247 60.35 72.34 -49.75
N ASN A 248 60.34 71.65 -50.89
CA ASN A 248 61.12 72.03 -52.07
C ASN A 248 60.70 73.40 -52.63
N LEU A 249 59.40 73.67 -52.69
CA LEU A 249 58.86 74.95 -53.15
C LEU A 249 59.27 76.10 -52.23
N SER A 250 59.23 75.88 -50.90
CA SER A 250 59.72 76.84 -49.89
C SER A 250 61.18 77.22 -50.14
N ARG A 251 62.07 76.22 -50.28
CA ARG A 251 63.50 76.45 -50.55
C ARG A 251 63.77 77.18 -51.87
N ARG A 252 63.03 76.84 -52.92
CA ARG A 252 63.13 77.52 -54.22
C ARG A 252 62.64 78.97 -54.14
N SER A 253 61.53 79.22 -53.44
CA SER A 253 60.99 80.58 -53.24
C SER A 253 61.96 81.44 -52.42
N ASP A 254 62.60 80.87 -51.39
CA ASP A 254 63.65 81.53 -50.62
C ASP A 254 64.85 81.92 -51.49
N SER A 255 65.29 81.00 -52.35
CA SER A 255 66.38 81.25 -53.30
C SER A 255 66.02 82.37 -54.28
N ILE A 256 64.79 82.41 -54.78
CA ILE A 256 64.32 83.50 -55.66
C ILE A 256 64.30 84.83 -54.91
N ARG A 257 63.85 84.85 -53.64
CA ARG A 257 63.90 86.05 -52.80
C ARG A 257 65.32 86.60 -52.65
N GLN A 258 66.30 85.73 -52.45
CA GLN A 258 67.72 86.11 -52.35
C GLN A 258 68.25 86.68 -53.67
N ILE A 259 67.89 86.06 -54.81
CA ILE A 259 68.26 86.56 -56.13
C ILE A 259 67.61 87.92 -56.40
N ALA A 260 66.33 88.10 -56.07
CA ALA A 260 65.65 89.38 -56.20
C ALA A 260 66.33 90.46 -55.33
N ALA A 261 66.67 90.16 -54.08
CA ALA A 261 67.41 91.09 -53.22
C ALA A 261 68.75 91.51 -53.83
N LEU A 262 69.50 90.58 -54.42
CA LEU A 262 70.75 90.86 -55.13
C LEU A 262 70.53 91.73 -56.38
N ILE A 263 69.47 91.47 -57.16
CA ILE A 263 69.12 92.29 -58.33
C ILE A 263 68.78 93.72 -57.90
N LYS A 264 68.04 93.89 -56.79
CA LYS A 264 67.73 95.20 -56.21
C LYS A 264 69.00 95.94 -55.82
N GLU A 265 69.94 95.25 -55.16
CA GLU A 265 71.25 95.82 -54.81
C GLU A 265 72.03 96.26 -56.05
N ILE A 266 72.08 95.44 -57.10
CA ILE A 266 72.74 95.77 -58.37
C ILE A 266 72.05 96.97 -59.03
N ALA A 267 70.72 97.01 -59.04
CA ALA A 267 69.96 98.11 -59.61
C ALA A 267 70.16 99.42 -58.82
N ASP A 268 70.20 99.37 -57.49
CA ASP A 268 70.54 100.51 -56.63
C ASP A 268 71.97 101.02 -56.88
N GLN A 269 72.94 100.12 -56.99
CA GLN A 269 74.32 100.46 -57.37
C GLN A 269 74.39 101.06 -58.78
N THR A 270 73.65 100.50 -59.73
CA THR A 270 73.58 100.99 -61.11
C THR A 270 72.94 102.37 -61.17
N ASN A 271 71.89 102.61 -60.38
CA ASN A 271 71.23 103.90 -60.23
C ASN A 271 72.19 104.96 -59.65
N LEU A 272 72.97 104.60 -58.63
CA LEU A 272 74.02 105.45 -58.04
C LEU A 272 75.17 105.75 -59.02
N LEU A 273 75.63 104.74 -59.76
CA LEU A 273 76.65 104.88 -60.80
C LEU A 273 76.16 105.78 -61.95
N ALA A 274 74.92 105.58 -62.39
CA ALA A 274 74.27 106.39 -63.41
C ALA A 274 74.06 107.84 -62.95
N LEU A 275 73.69 108.05 -61.68
CA LEU A 275 73.59 109.38 -61.08
C LEU A 275 74.96 110.08 -61.04
N ASN A 276 76.02 109.40 -60.60
CA ASN A 276 77.38 109.93 -60.60
C ASN A 276 77.87 110.26 -62.02
N ALA A 277 77.57 109.40 -63.00
CA ALA A 277 77.89 109.63 -64.41
C ALA A 277 77.10 110.81 -65.00
N ALA A 278 75.83 110.97 -64.65
CA ALA A 278 75.00 112.11 -65.08
C ALA A 278 75.52 113.43 -64.48
N ILE A 279 75.94 113.43 -63.20
CA ILE A 279 76.57 114.58 -62.54
C ILE A 279 77.87 114.97 -63.25
N GLU A 280 78.75 114.02 -63.54
CA GLU A 280 80.04 114.31 -64.18
C GLU A 280 79.90 114.70 -65.67
N ALA A 281 78.91 114.14 -66.36
CA ALA A 281 78.53 114.54 -67.71
C ALA A 281 77.98 115.98 -67.76
N ALA A 282 77.21 116.41 -66.76
CA ALA A 282 76.78 117.80 -66.62
C ALA A 282 77.96 118.75 -66.31
N ARG A 283 78.99 118.26 -65.63
CA ARG A 283 80.23 118.99 -65.30
C ARG A 283 81.12 119.25 -66.52
N ALA A 284 81.08 118.37 -67.52
CA ALA A 284 81.82 118.47 -68.78
C ALA A 284 81.18 119.43 -69.82
N GLY A 285 80.04 120.05 -69.52
CA GLY A 285 79.38 121.03 -70.40
C GLY A 285 78.97 120.47 -71.77
N GLU A 286 79.14 121.24 -72.85
CA GLU A 286 78.74 120.87 -74.22
C GLU A 286 79.35 119.54 -74.71
N ALA A 287 80.56 119.15 -74.26
CA ALA A 287 81.22 117.90 -74.65
C ALA A 287 80.59 116.65 -73.99
N GLY A 288 79.90 116.81 -72.85
CA GLY A 288 79.30 115.71 -72.06
C GLY A 288 77.84 115.40 -72.40
N ARG A 289 77.20 116.17 -73.30
CA ARG A 289 75.75 116.13 -73.55
C ARG A 289 75.25 114.76 -74.04
N GLY A 290 76.02 114.06 -74.88
CA GLY A 290 75.68 112.69 -75.32
C GLY A 290 75.78 111.66 -74.19
N PHE A 291 76.76 111.81 -73.29
CA PHE A 291 76.92 110.95 -72.11
C PHE A 291 75.84 111.18 -71.06
N ALA A 292 75.38 112.42 -70.87
CA ALA A 292 74.30 112.74 -69.93
C ALA A 292 72.99 112.04 -70.30
N VAL A 293 72.63 111.98 -71.59
CA VAL A 293 71.42 111.27 -72.07
C VAL A 293 71.51 109.77 -71.80
N VAL A 294 72.67 109.16 -72.04
CA VAL A 294 72.87 107.72 -71.76
C VAL A 294 72.82 107.45 -70.26
N ALA A 295 73.43 108.31 -69.43
CA ALA A 295 73.41 108.17 -67.98
C ALA A 295 71.99 108.29 -67.40
N ASP A 296 71.18 109.25 -67.87
CA ASP A 296 69.76 109.36 -67.46
C ASP A 296 68.90 108.19 -67.95
N GLU A 297 69.19 107.61 -69.11
CA GLU A 297 68.48 106.41 -69.60
C GLU A 297 68.85 105.16 -68.79
N VAL A 298 70.12 105.00 -68.40
CA VAL A 298 70.57 103.94 -67.48
C VAL A 298 69.95 104.13 -66.09
N ARG A 299 69.83 105.37 -65.61
CA ARG A 299 69.17 105.71 -64.35
C ARG A 299 67.70 105.29 -64.35
N LYS A 300 66.95 105.68 -65.39
CA LYS A 300 65.54 105.26 -65.57
C LYS A 300 65.38 103.75 -65.70
N LEU A 301 66.33 103.08 -66.36
CA LEU A 301 66.33 101.62 -66.46
C LEU A 301 66.55 100.98 -65.08
N ALA A 302 67.49 101.48 -64.29
CA ALA A 302 67.74 101.03 -62.94
C ALA A 302 66.53 101.24 -62.00
N GLU A 303 65.87 102.40 -62.08
CA GLU A 303 64.61 102.66 -61.36
C GLU A 303 63.50 101.67 -61.76
N ARG A 304 63.35 101.33 -63.06
CA ARG A 304 62.41 100.31 -63.52
C ARG A 304 62.76 98.90 -63.03
N VAL A 305 64.05 98.54 -63.00
CA VAL A 305 64.51 97.24 -62.46
C VAL A 305 64.23 97.16 -60.97
N ASN A 306 64.42 98.24 -60.21
CA ASN A 306 64.07 98.31 -58.79
C ASN A 306 62.57 98.07 -58.54
N LEU A 307 61.70 98.76 -59.27
CA LEU A 307 60.24 98.59 -59.16
C LEU A 307 59.82 97.15 -59.49
N ALA A 308 60.33 96.57 -60.57
CA ALA A 308 60.03 95.18 -60.94
C ALA A 308 60.55 94.17 -59.90
N THR A 309 61.70 94.46 -59.28
CA THR A 309 62.30 93.59 -58.26
C THR A 309 61.56 93.68 -56.93
N GLU A 310 61.01 94.84 -56.59
CA GLU A 310 60.13 95.04 -55.44
C GLU A 310 58.83 94.24 -55.61
N GLU A 311 58.21 94.28 -56.79
CA GLU A 311 57.02 93.48 -57.13
C GLU A 311 57.31 91.96 -57.07
N ILE A 312 58.49 91.51 -57.53
CA ILE A 312 58.93 90.11 -57.38
C ILE A 312 59.09 89.75 -55.90
N THR A 313 59.66 90.64 -55.10
CA THR A 313 59.89 90.40 -53.67
C THR A 313 58.57 90.30 -52.90
N GLU A 314 57.59 91.14 -53.23
CA GLU A 314 56.24 91.09 -52.67
C GLU A 314 55.52 89.79 -53.04
N ASN A 315 55.52 89.43 -54.33
CA ASN A 315 54.90 88.18 -54.80
C ASN A 315 55.53 86.93 -54.17
N ILE A 316 56.86 86.89 -54.04
CA ILE A 316 57.56 85.81 -53.35
C ILE A 316 57.26 85.80 -51.85
N GLY A 317 57.12 86.97 -51.23
CA GLY A 317 56.65 87.10 -49.85
C GLY A 317 55.27 86.48 -49.65
N GLY A 318 54.31 86.80 -50.53
CA GLY A 318 52.98 86.18 -50.55
C GLY A 318 53.03 84.66 -50.77
N MET A 319 53.86 84.20 -51.71
CA MET A 319 54.07 82.77 -51.98
C MET A 319 54.63 82.02 -50.78
N ILE A 320 55.59 82.60 -50.05
CA ILE A 320 56.15 82.00 -48.83
C ILE A 320 55.09 81.96 -47.72
N GLY A 321 54.25 82.99 -47.61
CA GLY A 321 53.09 82.99 -46.72
C GLY A 321 52.15 81.82 -46.98
N LEU A 322 51.74 81.64 -48.24
CA LEU A 322 50.88 80.52 -48.68
C LEU A 322 51.53 79.15 -48.46
N VAL A 323 52.84 79.02 -48.73
CA VAL A 323 53.59 77.79 -48.47
C VAL A 323 53.58 77.44 -46.98
N ARG A 324 53.77 78.43 -46.10
CA ARG A 324 53.76 78.23 -44.65
C ARG A 324 52.36 77.85 -44.15
N GLU A 325 51.32 78.47 -44.68
CA GLU A 325 49.92 78.11 -44.40
C GLU A 325 49.63 76.68 -44.85
N THR A 326 50.02 76.31 -46.07
CA THR A 326 49.88 74.94 -46.61
C THR A 326 50.62 73.91 -45.76
N GLN A 327 51.81 74.25 -45.23
CA GLN A 327 52.53 73.38 -44.29
C GLN A 327 51.78 73.18 -42.98
N GLY A 328 51.21 74.26 -42.42
CA GLY A 328 50.38 74.18 -41.21
C GLY A 328 49.12 73.32 -41.41
N GLU A 329 48.43 73.48 -42.53
CA GLU A 329 47.28 72.63 -42.88
C GLU A 329 47.68 71.15 -43.04
N ASN A 330 48.84 70.87 -43.65
CA ASN A 330 49.35 69.50 -43.78
C ASN A 330 49.72 68.85 -42.44
N GLU A 331 50.20 69.61 -41.46
CA GLU A 331 50.45 69.09 -40.11
C GLU A 331 49.15 68.64 -39.44
N VAL A 332 48.07 69.42 -39.59
CA VAL A 332 46.73 69.05 -39.11
C VAL A 332 46.23 67.79 -39.82
N ILE A 333 46.33 67.72 -41.15
CA ILE A 333 45.90 66.54 -41.91
C ILE A 333 46.69 65.28 -41.49
N ASN A 334 48.00 65.40 -41.21
CA ASN A 334 48.78 64.27 -40.70
C ASN A 334 48.30 63.80 -39.32
N ALA A 335 47.96 64.72 -38.43
CA ALA A 335 47.40 64.39 -37.12
C ALA A 335 46.04 63.66 -37.28
N ASP A 336 45.17 64.15 -38.16
CA ASP A 336 43.87 63.54 -38.45
C ASP A 336 44.01 62.13 -39.06
N ILE A 337 44.99 61.91 -39.94
CA ILE A 337 45.32 60.59 -40.48
C ILE A 337 45.77 59.64 -39.37
N GLY A 338 46.61 60.11 -38.44
CA GLY A 338 47.06 59.33 -37.29
C GLY A 338 45.89 58.90 -36.40
N GLN A 339 44.99 59.84 -36.07
CA GLN A 339 43.79 59.55 -35.29
C GLN A 339 42.84 58.60 -36.05
N THR A 340 42.65 58.81 -37.36
CA THR A 340 41.82 57.93 -38.19
C THR A 340 42.34 56.51 -38.17
N ARG A 341 43.66 56.32 -38.29
CA ARG A 341 44.31 55.01 -38.21
C ARG A 341 44.03 54.32 -36.88
N GLU A 342 44.17 55.01 -35.75
CA GLU A 342 43.91 54.45 -34.42
C GLU A 342 42.44 54.00 -34.28
N VAL A 343 41.49 54.80 -34.77
CA VAL A 343 40.06 54.45 -34.75
C VAL A 343 39.79 53.21 -35.60
N VAL A 344 40.38 53.10 -36.79
CA VAL A 344 40.21 51.95 -37.67
C VAL A 344 40.85 50.69 -37.08
N GLU A 345 42.07 50.78 -36.54
CA GLU A 345 42.74 49.66 -35.87
C GLU A 345 41.90 49.14 -34.69
N ARG A 346 41.40 50.04 -33.84
CA ARG A 346 40.49 49.67 -32.73
C ARG A 346 39.20 49.02 -33.23
N SER A 347 38.58 49.57 -34.27
CA SER A 347 37.34 49.03 -34.83
C SER A 347 37.57 47.65 -35.46
N SER A 348 38.70 47.43 -36.13
CA SER A 348 39.08 46.12 -36.66
C SER A 348 39.26 45.08 -35.55
N GLY A 349 39.82 45.48 -34.41
CA GLY A 349 39.93 44.63 -33.22
C GLY A 349 38.56 44.23 -32.66
N GLN A 350 37.62 45.17 -32.61
CA GLN A 350 36.25 44.90 -32.17
C GLN A 350 35.50 43.94 -33.11
N PHE A 351 35.65 44.09 -34.43
CA PHE A 351 35.07 43.14 -35.37
C PHE A 351 35.69 41.74 -35.29
N ARG A 352 37.01 41.65 -35.04
CA ARG A 352 37.66 40.35 -34.81
C ARG A 352 37.09 39.65 -33.58
N GLN A 353 36.94 40.37 -32.47
CA GLN A 353 36.31 39.84 -31.26
C GLN A 353 34.87 39.38 -31.52
N MET A 354 34.10 40.16 -32.29
CA MET A 354 32.72 39.81 -32.65
C MET A 354 32.64 38.52 -33.48
N VAL A 355 33.59 38.30 -34.39
CA VAL A 355 33.71 37.04 -35.15
C VAL A 355 33.94 35.85 -34.21
N GLU A 356 34.90 35.96 -33.28
CA GLU A 356 35.19 34.92 -32.29
C GLU A 356 33.98 34.63 -31.38
N ASP A 357 33.27 35.68 -30.94
CA ASP A 357 32.08 35.52 -30.12
C ASP A 357 30.93 34.82 -30.86
N PHE A 358 30.73 35.12 -32.14
CA PHE A 358 29.71 34.44 -32.95
C PHE A 358 30.08 32.98 -33.26
N GLU A 359 31.36 32.67 -33.51
CA GLU A 359 31.82 31.29 -33.69
C GLU A 359 31.60 30.46 -32.41
N ARG A 360 31.97 31.00 -31.24
CA ARG A 360 31.68 30.37 -29.95
C ARG A 360 30.18 30.19 -29.71
N THR A 361 29.37 31.19 -30.06
CA THR A 361 27.90 31.08 -29.95
C THR A 361 27.37 29.94 -30.83
N SER A 362 27.89 29.81 -32.05
CA SER A 362 27.52 28.71 -32.96
C SER A 362 27.87 27.34 -32.39
N GLU A 363 29.05 27.17 -31.78
CA GLU A 363 29.44 25.92 -31.12
C GLU A 363 28.51 25.56 -29.95
N GLN A 364 28.12 26.55 -29.14
CA GLN A 364 27.18 26.36 -28.03
C GLN A 364 25.79 25.92 -28.51
N LEU A 365 25.32 26.45 -29.64
CA LEU A 365 24.04 26.04 -30.22
C LEU A 365 24.04 24.59 -30.71
N VAL A 366 25.15 24.11 -31.27
CA VAL A 366 25.32 22.69 -31.62
C VAL A 366 25.24 21.80 -30.38
N GLN A 367 25.85 22.22 -29.27
CA GLN A 367 25.76 21.49 -28.00
C GLN A 367 24.33 21.46 -27.45
N ILE A 368 23.61 22.59 -27.54
CA ILE A 368 22.20 22.67 -27.15
C ILE A 368 21.37 21.69 -27.99
N ALA A 369 21.53 21.67 -29.31
CA ALA A 369 20.82 20.76 -30.19
C ALA A 369 21.04 19.28 -29.80
N SER A 370 22.30 18.90 -29.56
CA SER A 370 22.64 17.54 -29.10
C SER A 370 21.99 17.21 -27.74
N ALA A 371 21.97 18.15 -26.79
CA ALA A 371 21.31 17.95 -25.50
C ALA A 371 19.79 17.81 -25.63
N MET A 372 19.17 18.53 -26.58
CA MET A 372 17.74 18.40 -26.86
C MET A 372 17.38 17.03 -27.46
N GLU A 373 18.25 16.47 -28.32
CA GLU A 373 18.07 15.10 -28.84
C GLU A 373 18.13 14.06 -27.72
N GLU A 374 19.11 14.17 -26.81
CA GLU A 374 19.21 13.29 -25.63
C GLU A 374 17.98 13.40 -24.72
N LEU A 375 17.50 14.62 -24.45
CA LEU A 375 16.29 14.86 -23.67
C LEU A 375 15.04 14.27 -24.35
N THR A 376 14.97 14.31 -25.67
CA THR A 376 13.88 13.69 -26.44
C THR A 376 13.86 12.18 -26.22
N ALA A 377 15.01 11.53 -26.36
CA ALA A 377 15.14 10.09 -26.14
C ALA A 377 14.81 9.70 -24.70
N ALA A 378 15.33 10.45 -23.72
CA ALA A 378 15.05 10.22 -22.31
C ALA A 378 13.55 10.40 -21.98
N ASN A 379 12.90 11.43 -22.53
CA ASN A 379 11.47 11.67 -22.30
C ASN A 379 10.59 10.59 -22.96
N ALA A 380 10.97 10.11 -24.15
CA ALA A 380 10.28 8.97 -24.78
C ALA A 380 10.36 7.70 -23.92
N GLN A 381 11.50 7.45 -23.27
CA GLN A 381 11.65 6.35 -22.33
C GLN A 381 10.81 6.55 -21.06
N VAL A 382 10.72 7.78 -20.54
CA VAL A 382 9.81 8.10 -19.43
C VAL A 382 8.37 7.81 -19.82
N HIS A 383 7.95 8.24 -21.02
CA HIS A 383 6.61 8.00 -21.55
C HIS A 383 6.25 6.51 -21.62
N ASP A 384 7.15 5.68 -22.16
CA ASP A 384 6.97 4.23 -22.25
C ASP A 384 6.89 3.56 -20.87
N ASN A 385 7.79 3.92 -19.95
CA ASN A 385 7.77 3.42 -18.58
C ASN A 385 6.47 3.78 -17.84
N VAL A 386 5.96 4.99 -18.04
CA VAL A 386 4.70 5.47 -17.47
C VAL A 386 3.55 4.63 -18.01
N SER A 387 3.49 4.37 -19.32
CA SER A 387 2.48 3.47 -19.90
C SER A 387 2.52 2.08 -19.27
N HIS A 388 3.71 1.49 -19.11
CA HIS A 388 3.86 0.18 -18.47
C HIS A 388 3.42 0.19 -17.00
N ILE A 389 3.71 1.26 -16.26
CA ILE A 389 3.27 1.41 -14.85
C ILE A 389 1.75 1.51 -14.76
N HIS A 390 1.11 2.21 -15.70
CA HIS A 390 -0.35 2.34 -15.77
C HIS A 390 -0.99 0.95 -15.94
N ASP A 391 -0.52 0.19 -16.92
CA ASP A 391 -1.06 -1.14 -17.23
C ASP A 391 -0.84 -2.13 -16.08
N LEU A 392 0.34 -2.10 -15.46
CA LEU A 392 0.62 -2.90 -14.27
C LEU A 392 -0.29 -2.52 -13.09
N SER A 393 -0.59 -1.23 -12.92
CA SER A 393 -1.50 -0.77 -11.88
C SER A 393 -2.92 -1.29 -12.10
N ALA A 394 -3.39 -1.30 -13.36
CA ALA A 394 -4.68 -1.88 -13.73
C ALA A 394 -4.71 -3.40 -13.49
N GLU A 395 -3.63 -4.12 -13.83
CA GLU A 395 -3.50 -5.54 -13.57
C GLU A 395 -3.52 -5.86 -12.06
N VAL A 396 -2.80 -5.10 -11.25
CA VAL A 396 -2.82 -5.25 -9.79
C VAL A 396 -4.23 -5.06 -9.25
N ALA A 397 -4.97 -4.04 -9.71
CA ALA A 397 -6.35 -3.82 -9.29
C ALA A 397 -7.27 -5.01 -9.66
N ALA A 398 -7.12 -5.57 -10.87
CA ALA A 398 -7.86 -6.76 -11.30
C ALA A 398 -7.51 -8.00 -10.46
N ASN A 399 -6.23 -8.22 -10.19
CA ASN A 399 -5.75 -9.32 -9.34
C ASN A 399 -6.25 -9.19 -7.89
N MET A 400 -6.38 -7.95 -7.38
CA MET A 400 -6.97 -7.69 -6.08
C MET A 400 -8.47 -8.04 -6.06
N ALA A 401 -9.23 -7.73 -7.11
CA ALA A 401 -10.63 -8.15 -7.20
C ALA A 401 -10.78 -9.69 -7.18
N GLY A 402 -9.92 -10.42 -7.89
CA GLY A 402 -9.88 -11.89 -7.84
C GLY A 402 -9.49 -12.43 -6.45
N SER A 403 -8.56 -11.75 -5.78
CA SER A 403 -8.15 -12.08 -4.41
C SER A 403 -9.27 -11.83 -3.40
N GLU A 404 -10.05 -10.76 -3.57
CA GLU A 404 -11.22 -10.48 -2.74
C GLU A 404 -12.24 -11.62 -2.84
N GLN A 405 -12.59 -12.04 -4.05
CA GLN A 405 -13.50 -13.17 -4.26
C GLN A 405 -12.98 -14.46 -3.60
N SER A 406 -11.68 -14.72 -3.71
CA SER A 406 -11.04 -15.88 -3.08
C SER A 406 -11.11 -15.81 -1.55
N THR A 407 -10.90 -14.64 -0.94
CA THR A 407 -11.04 -14.46 0.51
C THR A 407 -12.48 -14.65 0.98
N VAL A 408 -13.48 -14.20 0.21
CA VAL A 408 -14.90 -14.44 0.50
C VAL A 408 -15.21 -15.94 0.48
N GLY A 409 -14.76 -16.66 -0.56
CA GLY A 409 -14.90 -18.11 -0.65
C GLY A 409 -14.23 -18.85 0.51
N LEU A 410 -13.03 -18.40 0.91
CA LEU A 410 -12.31 -18.96 2.06
C LEU A 410 -13.07 -18.75 3.37
N SER A 411 -13.60 -17.54 3.61
CA SER A 411 -14.44 -17.26 4.78
C SER A 411 -15.66 -18.19 4.83
N GLN A 412 -16.39 -18.33 3.72
CA GLN A 412 -17.57 -19.22 3.65
C GLN A 412 -17.22 -20.70 3.89
N ALA A 413 -16.09 -21.17 3.34
CA ALA A 413 -15.61 -22.52 3.57
C ALA A 413 -15.25 -22.74 5.05
N THR A 414 -14.57 -21.77 5.68
CA THR A 414 -14.25 -21.86 7.11
C THR A 414 -15.48 -21.82 7.99
N GLU A 415 -16.47 -20.97 7.70
CA GLU A 415 -17.75 -20.95 8.40
C GLU A 415 -18.47 -22.31 8.30
N SER A 416 -18.45 -22.94 7.12
CA SER A 416 -19.05 -24.26 6.91
C SER A 416 -18.35 -25.36 7.72
N VAL A 417 -17.01 -25.34 7.76
CA VAL A 417 -16.25 -26.28 8.60
C VAL A 417 -16.55 -26.05 10.07
N GLN A 418 -16.58 -24.79 10.53
CA GLN A 418 -16.93 -24.42 11.89
C GLN A 418 -18.34 -24.88 12.27
N GLU A 419 -19.32 -24.74 11.39
CA GLU A 419 -20.67 -25.24 11.59
C GLU A 419 -20.68 -26.77 11.75
N LEU A 420 -19.99 -27.51 10.88
CA LEU A 420 -19.90 -28.97 10.97
C LEU A 420 -19.27 -29.44 12.28
N VAL A 421 -18.14 -28.85 12.68
CA VAL A 421 -17.45 -29.25 13.91
C VAL A 421 -18.15 -28.77 15.17
N SER A 422 -19.01 -27.75 15.09
CA SER A 422 -19.79 -27.27 16.23
C SER A 422 -20.85 -28.25 16.74
N ARG A 423 -21.28 -29.18 15.88
CA ARG A 423 -22.30 -30.20 16.20
C ARG A 423 -21.78 -31.25 17.19
N PHE A 424 -20.47 -31.37 17.33
CA PHE A 424 -19.84 -32.30 18.25
C PHE A 424 -19.52 -31.62 19.59
N LYS A 425 -19.86 -32.24 20.72
CA LYS A 425 -19.48 -31.73 22.06
C LYS A 425 -18.20 -32.42 22.51
N VAL A 426 -17.14 -31.68 22.78
CA VAL A 426 -15.83 -32.20 23.24
C VAL A 426 -15.73 -32.18 24.78
N GLY A 427 -16.45 -31.25 25.42
CA GLY A 427 -16.56 -31.09 26.87
C GLY A 427 -15.38 -30.37 27.53
N ARG A 428 -14.47 -29.78 26.75
CA ARG A 428 -13.24 -29.11 27.22
C ARG A 428 -12.91 -27.92 26.31
N GLY A 429 -12.13 -26.95 26.79
CA GLY A 429 -11.77 -25.77 26.01
C GLY A 429 -12.65 -24.56 26.26
N ALA A 430 -12.11 -23.38 25.96
CA ALA A 430 -12.87 -22.12 26.00
C ALA A 430 -14.03 -22.10 25.00
N PHE A 431 -13.89 -22.78 23.85
CA PHE A 431 -14.94 -22.91 22.85
C PHE A 431 -16.21 -23.55 23.40
N ASP A 432 -16.14 -24.78 23.93
CA ASP A 432 -17.31 -25.50 24.42
C ASP A 432 -17.93 -24.80 25.63
N TYR A 433 -17.09 -24.23 26.50
CA TYR A 433 -17.53 -23.40 27.61
C TYR A 433 -18.36 -22.20 27.12
N ASN A 434 -17.84 -21.44 26.16
CA ASN A 434 -18.55 -20.28 25.60
C ASN A 434 -19.82 -20.70 24.83
N VAL A 435 -19.82 -21.82 24.12
CA VAL A 435 -21.03 -22.35 23.46
C VAL A 435 -22.10 -22.74 24.49
N GLU A 436 -21.71 -23.35 25.61
CA GLU A 436 -22.64 -23.69 26.69
C GLU A 436 -23.23 -22.43 27.34
N LYS A 437 -22.39 -21.43 27.65
CA LYS A 437 -22.84 -20.12 28.14
C LYS A 437 -23.71 -19.36 27.12
N ALA A 438 -23.43 -19.49 25.84
CA ALA A 438 -24.27 -18.96 24.77
C ALA A 438 -25.67 -19.60 24.77
N ARG A 439 -25.75 -20.93 24.98
CA ARG A 439 -27.02 -21.67 25.08
C ARG A 439 -27.82 -21.23 26.31
N GLU A 440 -27.17 -21.14 27.47
CA GLU A 440 -27.79 -20.63 28.71
C GLU A 440 -28.35 -19.22 28.51
N PHE A 441 -27.57 -18.33 27.89
CA PHE A 441 -28.01 -16.96 27.58
C PHE A 441 -29.20 -16.94 26.62
N ARG A 442 -29.15 -17.70 25.52
CA ARG A 442 -30.28 -17.84 24.58
C ARG A 442 -31.54 -18.30 25.31
N ASP A 443 -31.46 -19.33 26.14
CA ASP A 443 -32.63 -19.90 26.82
C ASP A 443 -33.22 -18.89 27.81
N LEU A 444 -32.37 -18.14 28.51
CA LEU A 444 -32.77 -17.05 29.38
C LEU A 444 -33.52 -15.94 28.61
N ILE A 445 -33.00 -15.56 27.44
CA ILE A 445 -33.65 -14.58 26.55
C ILE A 445 -35.00 -15.11 26.06
N GLN A 446 -35.09 -16.35 25.57
CA GLN A 446 -36.36 -16.94 25.11
C GLN A 446 -37.42 -16.94 26.21
N ASN A 447 -37.03 -17.33 27.43
CA ASN A 447 -37.93 -17.33 28.58
C ASN A 447 -38.41 -15.91 28.92
N LYS A 448 -37.49 -14.93 28.94
CA LYS A 448 -37.83 -13.53 29.21
C LYS A 448 -38.74 -12.94 28.14
N LEU A 449 -38.48 -13.20 26.86
CA LEU A 449 -39.36 -12.74 25.77
C LEU A 449 -40.75 -13.37 25.86
N SER A 450 -40.84 -14.65 26.19
CA SER A 450 -42.12 -15.34 26.39
C SER A 450 -42.91 -14.74 27.56
N GLU A 451 -42.24 -14.35 28.65
CA GLU A 451 -42.85 -13.65 29.78
C GLU A 451 -43.38 -12.26 29.39
N LEU A 452 -42.57 -11.48 28.68
CA LEU A 452 -42.95 -10.15 28.19
C LEU A 452 -44.15 -10.23 27.24
N ALA A 453 -44.16 -11.19 26.31
CA ALA A 453 -45.28 -11.43 25.40
C ALA A 453 -46.57 -11.77 26.16
N LYS A 454 -46.50 -12.65 27.17
CA LYS A 454 -47.65 -12.98 28.04
C LYS A 454 -48.17 -11.79 28.84
N ARG A 455 -47.30 -10.82 29.15
CA ARG A 455 -47.65 -9.56 29.83
C ARG A 455 -48.26 -8.51 28.88
N GLY A 456 -48.34 -8.80 27.58
CA GLY A 456 -48.89 -7.90 26.57
C GLY A 456 -47.87 -6.95 25.93
N VAL A 457 -46.56 -7.12 26.19
CA VAL A 457 -45.52 -6.37 25.48
C VAL A 457 -45.44 -6.86 24.04
N ASN A 458 -45.59 -5.96 23.07
CA ASN A 458 -45.45 -6.30 21.65
C ASN A 458 -43.99 -6.52 21.28
N ILE A 459 -43.44 -7.69 21.60
CA ILE A 459 -42.06 -8.07 21.24
C ILE A 459 -41.85 -8.23 19.72
N TRP A 460 -42.93 -8.25 18.93
CA TRP A 460 -42.90 -8.43 17.48
C TRP A 460 -42.99 -7.11 16.71
N ASP A 461 -42.90 -5.96 17.39
CA ASP A 461 -42.94 -4.65 16.75
C ASP A 461 -41.73 -4.44 15.83
N GLN A 462 -41.98 -4.40 14.52
CA GLN A 462 -41.00 -4.08 13.49
C GLN A 462 -41.33 -2.75 12.80
N ASN A 463 -42.18 -1.92 13.39
CA ASN A 463 -42.49 -0.58 12.90
C ASN A 463 -41.39 0.40 13.35
N TYR A 464 -40.18 0.24 12.80
CA TYR A 464 -39.00 1.03 13.15
C TYR A 464 -39.21 2.53 12.89
N GLN A 465 -39.53 3.29 13.94
CA GLN A 465 -39.77 4.73 13.84
C GLN A 465 -38.44 5.49 13.91
N PRO A 466 -38.03 6.24 12.87
CA PRO A 466 -36.78 6.97 12.91
C PRO A 466 -36.80 8.03 14.02
N ILE A 467 -35.75 8.03 14.86
CA ILE A 467 -35.57 9.04 15.90
C ILE A 467 -34.96 10.29 15.22
N PRO A 468 -35.62 11.45 15.28
CA PRO A 468 -35.12 12.68 14.66
C PRO A 468 -33.74 13.08 15.20
N ASN A 469 -32.94 13.75 14.36
CA ASN A 469 -31.65 14.32 14.74
C ASN A 469 -30.64 13.31 15.30
N THR A 470 -30.61 12.08 14.74
CA THR A 470 -29.62 11.06 15.11
C THR A 470 -28.76 10.68 13.91
N ASN A 471 -27.44 10.61 14.12
CA ASN A 471 -26.48 10.16 13.10
C ASN A 471 -25.34 9.38 13.78
N PRO A 472 -25.23 8.03 13.64
CA PRO A 472 -26.02 7.17 12.77
C PRO A 472 -27.53 7.16 13.08
N GLN A 473 -28.38 6.98 12.06
CA GLN A 473 -29.84 6.94 12.21
C GLN A 473 -30.26 5.88 13.23
N LYS A 474 -31.05 6.31 14.23
CA LYS A 474 -31.61 5.46 15.28
C LYS A 474 -33.09 5.22 15.06
N TYR A 475 -33.62 4.11 15.57
CA TYR A 475 -35.03 3.73 15.43
C TYR A 475 -35.65 3.37 16.79
N GLY A 476 -36.92 3.74 16.99
CA GLY A 476 -37.73 3.35 18.12
C GLY A 476 -38.67 2.20 17.76
N VAL A 477 -38.96 1.34 18.74
CA VAL A 477 -39.99 0.30 18.70
C VAL A 477 -40.64 0.20 20.09
N SER A 478 -41.86 -0.32 20.17
CA SER A 478 -42.71 -0.26 21.36
C SER A 478 -42.16 -1.01 22.57
N TYR A 479 -41.36 -2.05 22.36
CA TYR A 479 -40.84 -2.91 23.44
C TYR A 479 -39.54 -2.42 24.08
N LEU A 480 -38.94 -1.32 23.59
CA LEU A 480 -37.64 -0.84 24.09
C LEU A 480 -37.60 -0.56 25.60
N PRO A 481 -38.59 0.13 26.22
CA PRO A 481 -38.53 0.42 27.64
C PRO A 481 -38.48 -0.84 28.52
N ASP A 482 -39.25 -1.88 28.16
CA ASP A 482 -39.22 -3.17 28.84
C ASP A 482 -37.89 -3.90 28.61
N PHE A 483 -37.33 -3.82 27.41
CA PHE A 483 -36.03 -4.42 27.09
C PHE A 483 -34.89 -3.76 27.87
N GLU A 484 -34.86 -2.43 27.94
CA GLU A 484 -33.85 -1.68 28.71
C GLU A 484 -33.92 -2.04 30.20
N ARG A 485 -35.13 -2.17 30.76
CA ARG A 485 -35.32 -2.50 32.18
C ARG A 485 -35.03 -3.96 32.52
N GLU A 486 -35.47 -4.91 31.69
CA GLU A 486 -35.54 -6.34 32.07
C GLU A 486 -34.65 -7.26 31.25
N VAL A 487 -34.22 -6.85 30.05
CA VAL A 487 -33.41 -7.68 29.15
C VAL A 487 -31.94 -7.23 29.15
N GLN A 488 -31.66 -5.93 29.16
CA GLN A 488 -30.30 -5.39 29.15
C GLN A 488 -29.42 -5.89 30.32
N PRO A 489 -29.91 -6.04 31.57
CA PRO A 489 -29.11 -6.61 32.66
C PRO A 489 -28.65 -8.06 32.41
N LEU A 490 -29.40 -8.80 31.58
CA LEU A 490 -29.04 -10.17 31.19
C LEU A 490 -27.83 -10.18 30.25
N PHE A 491 -27.64 -9.11 29.46
CA PHE A 491 -26.49 -8.99 28.56
C PHE A 491 -25.22 -8.86 29.39
N GLU A 492 -25.21 -7.96 30.37
CA GLU A 492 -24.05 -7.79 31.28
C GLU A 492 -23.72 -9.07 32.03
N SER A 493 -24.74 -9.73 32.57
CA SER A 493 -24.58 -10.98 33.32
C SER A 493 -24.05 -12.12 32.45
N ALA A 494 -24.46 -12.19 31.18
CA ALA A 494 -23.93 -13.14 30.22
C ALA A 494 -22.49 -12.80 29.82
N LEU A 495 -22.20 -11.53 29.53
CA LEU A 495 -20.87 -11.07 29.09
C LEU A 495 -19.81 -11.37 30.14
N ALA A 496 -20.11 -11.14 31.42
CA ALA A 496 -19.21 -11.40 32.54
C ALA A 496 -18.84 -12.88 32.70
N GLN A 497 -19.65 -13.80 32.16
CA GLN A 497 -19.40 -15.24 32.21
C GLN A 497 -18.61 -15.77 31.01
N MET A 498 -18.46 -14.99 29.93
CA MET A 498 -17.79 -15.43 28.71
C MET A 498 -16.27 -15.31 28.83
N LYS A 499 -15.54 -16.32 28.38
CA LYS A 499 -14.09 -16.24 28.20
C LYS A 499 -13.78 -15.43 26.95
N GLY A 500 -13.05 -14.32 27.09
CA GLY A 500 -12.76 -13.40 25.99
C GLY A 500 -13.98 -12.64 25.47
N GLY A 501 -15.00 -12.45 26.31
CA GLY A 501 -16.24 -11.76 25.94
C GLY A 501 -16.03 -10.30 25.54
N VAL A 502 -16.48 -9.94 24.33
CA VAL A 502 -16.49 -8.55 23.85
C VAL A 502 -17.90 -7.96 23.91
N PHE A 503 -18.93 -8.70 23.51
CA PHE A 503 -20.32 -8.26 23.68
C PHE A 503 -21.30 -9.44 23.71
N THR A 504 -22.49 -9.18 24.24
CA THR A 504 -23.64 -10.07 24.26
C THR A 504 -24.89 -9.24 23.97
N ILE A 505 -25.63 -9.60 22.92
CA ILE A 505 -26.81 -8.85 22.48
C ILE A 505 -27.86 -9.77 21.88
N VAL A 506 -29.03 -9.21 21.60
CA VAL A 506 -30.05 -9.83 20.77
C VAL A 506 -30.23 -9.01 19.51
N ILE A 507 -30.47 -9.68 18.39
CA ILE A 507 -30.78 -9.07 17.10
C ILE A 507 -32.11 -9.66 16.62
N ASP A 508 -33.01 -8.83 16.10
CA ASP A 508 -34.24 -9.35 15.51
C ASP A 508 -34.03 -9.86 14.08
N SER A 509 -35.07 -10.47 13.51
CA SER A 509 -35.05 -11.01 12.12
C SER A 509 -34.83 -9.97 11.00
N LYS A 510 -34.84 -8.67 11.29
CA LYS A 510 -34.55 -7.58 10.34
C LYS A 510 -33.19 -6.92 10.61
N ALA A 511 -32.35 -7.56 11.43
CA ALA A 511 -31.05 -7.06 11.84
C ALA A 511 -31.10 -5.78 12.70
N TYR A 512 -32.20 -5.55 13.40
CA TYR A 512 -32.33 -4.45 14.34
C TYR A 512 -31.81 -4.83 15.73
N ILE A 513 -30.97 -3.96 16.30
CA ILE A 513 -30.43 -4.07 17.64
C ILE A 513 -30.96 -2.89 18.45
N GLY A 514 -31.95 -3.16 19.31
CA GLY A 514 -32.60 -2.13 20.13
C GLY A 514 -31.79 -1.71 21.35
N ILE A 515 -31.18 -2.67 22.03
CA ILE A 515 -30.38 -2.49 23.25
C ILE A 515 -29.03 -3.20 23.11
N HIS A 516 -28.05 -2.80 23.90
CA HIS A 516 -26.68 -3.34 23.87
C HIS A 516 -26.10 -3.37 25.29
N ASN A 517 -24.96 -4.02 25.49
CA ASN A 517 -24.15 -3.85 26.70
C ASN A 517 -23.91 -2.36 27.04
N LEU A 518 -23.78 -2.04 28.33
CA LEU A 518 -23.68 -0.67 28.84
C LEU A 518 -22.51 0.09 28.22
N LYS A 519 -21.37 -0.59 28.00
CA LYS A 519 -20.18 0.03 27.38
C LYS A 519 -20.40 0.55 25.95
N PHE A 520 -21.42 0.04 25.26
CA PHE A 520 -21.83 0.48 23.91
C PHE A 520 -23.22 1.15 23.90
N SER A 521 -23.67 1.64 25.07
CA SER A 521 -24.95 2.32 25.26
C SER A 521 -24.76 3.74 25.81
N LYS A 522 -23.65 4.41 25.47
CA LYS A 522 -23.34 5.76 25.95
C LYS A 522 -24.35 6.78 25.41
N ALA A 523 -24.54 7.90 26.11
CA ALA A 523 -25.36 8.99 25.60
C ALA A 523 -24.82 9.50 24.25
N LEU A 524 -25.72 9.87 23.33
CA LEU A 524 -25.34 10.44 22.05
C LEU A 524 -24.70 11.82 22.27
N THR A 525 -23.59 12.05 21.58
CA THR A 525 -22.81 13.29 21.68
C THR A 525 -23.07 14.23 20.52
N GLY A 526 -23.63 13.72 19.41
CA GLY A 526 -23.79 14.46 18.15
C GLY A 526 -22.56 14.37 17.23
N ASP A 527 -21.44 13.84 17.72
CA ASP A 527 -20.29 13.49 16.89
C ASP A 527 -20.48 12.08 16.32
N TYR A 528 -20.48 11.97 14.99
CA TYR A 528 -20.72 10.71 14.29
C TYR A 528 -19.72 9.61 14.68
N GLN A 529 -18.42 9.91 14.77
CA GLN A 529 -17.39 8.91 15.03
C GLN A 529 -17.46 8.43 16.48
N ALA A 530 -17.68 9.35 17.42
CA ALA A 530 -17.88 9.01 18.82
C ALA A 530 -19.14 8.17 19.02
N ASP A 531 -20.25 8.55 18.38
CA ASP A 531 -21.54 7.88 18.51
C ASP A 531 -21.58 6.52 17.79
N LEU A 532 -20.86 6.38 16.67
CA LEU A 532 -20.70 5.11 15.94
C LEU A 532 -20.11 4.00 16.82
N VAL A 533 -19.10 4.34 17.64
CA VAL A 533 -18.41 3.37 18.50
C VAL A 533 -19.06 3.29 19.88
N GLY A 534 -19.41 4.44 20.48
CA GLY A 534 -19.89 4.57 21.85
C GLY A 534 -21.37 4.23 22.06
N ASN A 535 -22.20 4.34 21.01
CA ASN A 535 -23.63 4.03 21.06
C ASN A 535 -24.04 3.15 19.87
N ARG A 536 -24.13 1.83 20.12
CA ARG A 536 -24.52 0.82 19.13
C ARG A 536 -25.97 0.33 19.28
N THR A 537 -26.77 1.03 20.09
CA THR A 537 -28.18 0.71 20.32
C THR A 537 -29.06 1.31 19.23
N ARG A 538 -30.32 0.85 19.20
CA ARG A 538 -31.42 1.37 18.36
C ARG A 538 -31.06 1.48 16.87
N ARG A 539 -30.27 0.55 16.33
CA ARG A 539 -29.74 0.61 14.96
C ARG A 539 -30.09 -0.64 14.17
N ILE A 540 -30.37 -0.45 12.87
CA ILE A 540 -30.48 -1.54 11.90
C ILE A 540 -29.10 -1.76 11.26
N TRP A 541 -28.63 -3.00 11.28
CA TRP A 541 -27.35 -3.39 10.69
C TRP A 541 -27.55 -3.92 9.27
N THR A 542 -26.93 -3.25 8.31
CA THR A 542 -27.03 -3.58 6.88
C THR A 542 -25.82 -4.33 6.36
N ASP A 543 -24.80 -4.53 7.19
CA ASP A 543 -23.60 -5.28 6.81
C ASP A 543 -23.90 -6.79 6.63
N PRO A 544 -23.14 -7.49 5.78
CA PRO A 544 -23.37 -8.91 5.49
C PRO A 544 -23.36 -9.80 6.75
N THR A 545 -22.48 -9.52 7.71
CA THR A 545 -22.37 -10.28 8.97
C THR A 545 -23.64 -10.11 9.81
N GLY A 546 -24.07 -8.88 10.06
CA GLY A 546 -25.30 -8.58 10.81
C GLY A 546 -26.55 -9.18 10.17
N GLN A 547 -26.66 -9.12 8.84
CA GLN A 547 -27.77 -9.72 8.09
C GLN A 547 -27.76 -11.25 8.16
N ARG A 548 -26.57 -11.87 8.08
CA ARG A 548 -26.42 -13.33 8.19
C ARG A 548 -26.77 -13.81 9.59
N ALA A 549 -26.32 -13.11 10.62
CA ALA A 549 -26.65 -13.38 12.01
C ALA A 549 -28.16 -13.26 12.28
N ALA A 550 -28.81 -12.21 11.78
CA ALA A 550 -30.25 -11.98 11.95
C ALA A 550 -31.11 -13.09 11.33
N LYS A 551 -30.70 -13.61 10.16
CA LYS A 551 -31.42 -14.62 9.37
C LYS A 551 -30.99 -16.06 9.69
N ASN A 552 -30.08 -16.25 10.63
CA ASN A 552 -29.61 -17.58 10.98
C ASN A 552 -30.76 -18.43 11.53
N THR A 553 -30.88 -19.65 11.01
CA THR A 553 -31.82 -20.68 11.46
C THR A 553 -31.11 -21.97 11.85
N SER A 554 -29.80 -22.08 11.61
CA SER A 554 -28.99 -23.20 12.09
C SER A 554 -28.88 -23.14 13.62
N PRO A 555 -28.74 -24.30 14.30
CA PRO A 555 -28.65 -24.36 15.77
C PRO A 555 -27.54 -23.50 16.37
N MET A 556 -26.47 -23.28 15.61
CA MET A 556 -25.39 -22.36 15.93
C MET A 556 -24.73 -21.91 14.63
N LEU A 557 -24.37 -20.63 14.58
CA LEU A 557 -23.54 -20.05 13.52
C LEU A 557 -22.33 -19.38 14.18
N LEU A 558 -21.13 -19.72 13.70
CA LEU A 558 -19.88 -19.07 14.12
C LEU A 558 -19.35 -18.27 12.93
N GLN A 559 -19.06 -16.99 13.15
CA GLN A 559 -18.52 -16.11 12.11
C GLN A 559 -17.31 -15.35 12.64
N THR A 560 -16.27 -15.21 11.81
CA THR A 560 -15.12 -14.36 12.13
C THR A 560 -15.09 -13.18 11.17
N TYR A 561 -15.03 -11.96 11.71
CA TYR A 561 -15.08 -10.73 10.91
C TYR A 561 -14.32 -9.58 11.58
N ALA A 562 -13.91 -8.61 10.76
CA ALA A 562 -13.40 -7.34 11.26
C ALA A 562 -14.58 -6.39 11.52
N ARG A 563 -14.61 -5.81 12.72
CA ARG A 563 -15.53 -4.70 13.03
C ARG A 563 -15.12 -3.44 12.28
N ASP A 564 -16.04 -2.49 12.28
CA ASP A 564 -15.81 -1.08 11.93
C ASP A 564 -14.65 -0.44 12.71
N THR A 565 -14.33 -0.96 13.91
CA THR A 565 -13.18 -0.56 14.73
C THR A 565 -11.85 -1.19 14.31
N GLY A 566 -11.86 -2.14 13.37
CA GLY A 566 -10.68 -2.91 12.94
C GLY A 566 -10.37 -4.15 13.79
N GLU A 567 -11.07 -4.35 14.91
CA GLU A 567 -10.94 -5.54 15.76
C GLU A 567 -11.49 -6.78 15.04
N ILE A 568 -10.76 -7.90 15.07
CA ILE A 568 -11.22 -9.17 14.49
C ILE A 568 -11.87 -10.04 15.57
N LEU A 569 -13.18 -10.18 15.48
CA LEU A 569 -13.97 -10.93 16.45
C LEU A 569 -14.49 -12.22 15.83
N SER A 570 -14.71 -13.20 16.71
CA SER A 570 -15.50 -14.38 16.39
C SER A 570 -16.82 -14.30 17.14
N GLU A 571 -17.90 -14.64 16.44
CA GLU A 571 -19.25 -14.37 16.88
C GLU A 571 -20.07 -15.65 16.88
N ILE A 572 -20.65 -15.98 18.05
CA ILE A 572 -21.58 -17.10 18.20
C ILE A 572 -23.00 -16.55 18.09
N ASN A 573 -23.75 -17.07 17.12
CA ASN A 573 -25.15 -16.75 16.88
C ASN A 573 -26.02 -17.98 17.14
N MET A 574 -27.10 -17.79 17.90
CA MET A 574 -28.08 -18.86 18.13
C MET A 574 -29.52 -18.33 17.99
N PRO A 575 -30.41 -19.06 17.29
CA PRO A 575 -31.79 -18.62 17.09
C PRO A 575 -32.55 -18.50 18.42
N VAL A 576 -33.39 -17.48 18.51
CA VAL A 576 -34.34 -17.24 19.60
C VAL A 576 -35.73 -17.50 19.07
N VAL A 577 -36.39 -18.52 19.61
CA VAL A 577 -37.75 -18.94 19.24
C VAL A 577 -38.69 -18.64 20.39
N VAL A 578 -39.81 -17.98 20.09
CA VAL A 578 -40.88 -17.66 21.04
C VAL A 578 -42.20 -18.16 20.44
N ASP A 579 -42.94 -18.97 21.19
CA ASP A 579 -44.22 -19.58 20.75
C ASP A 579 -44.13 -20.28 19.38
N GLY A 580 -43.02 -20.98 19.11
CA GLY A 580 -42.79 -21.70 17.85
C GLY A 580 -42.41 -20.83 16.65
N ARG A 581 -42.30 -19.50 16.83
CA ARG A 581 -41.87 -18.56 15.79
C ARG A 581 -40.46 -18.02 16.08
N SER A 582 -39.62 -17.93 15.05
CA SER A 582 -38.30 -17.30 15.15
C SER A 582 -38.45 -15.79 15.35
N TRP A 583 -37.93 -15.27 16.46
CA TRP A 583 -37.88 -13.84 16.77
C TRP A 583 -36.66 -13.18 16.14
N GLY A 584 -35.52 -13.84 16.26
CA GLY A 584 -34.20 -13.34 15.88
C GLY A 584 -33.12 -14.26 16.43
N ASN A 585 -31.96 -13.70 16.80
CA ASN A 585 -30.83 -14.45 17.31
C ASN A 585 -30.22 -13.76 18.53
N VAL A 586 -29.66 -14.53 19.47
CA VAL A 586 -28.62 -13.99 20.36
C VAL A 586 -27.32 -13.89 19.57
N ARG A 587 -26.55 -12.83 19.79
CA ARG A 587 -25.20 -12.66 19.23
C ARG A 587 -24.22 -12.45 20.37
N ILE A 588 -23.14 -13.23 20.38
CA ILE A 588 -22.06 -13.08 21.34
C ILE A 588 -20.77 -12.86 20.56
N GLY A 589 -20.19 -11.67 20.69
CA GLY A 589 -18.86 -11.37 20.17
C GLY A 589 -17.79 -11.76 21.17
N LEU A 590 -16.80 -12.51 20.70
CA LEU A 590 -15.66 -13.01 21.45
C LEU A 590 -14.38 -12.57 20.74
N ASP A 591 -13.31 -12.38 21.51
CA ASP A 591 -11.96 -12.36 20.93
C ASP A 591 -11.72 -13.72 20.24
N SER A 592 -11.37 -13.67 18.96
CA SER A 592 -11.10 -14.87 18.16
C SER A 592 -9.98 -15.73 18.76
N MET A 593 -9.01 -15.11 19.45
CA MET A 593 -7.92 -15.83 20.11
C MET A 593 -8.37 -16.57 21.37
N ALA A 594 -9.32 -16.01 22.11
CA ALA A 594 -9.83 -16.63 23.34
C ALA A 594 -10.57 -17.95 23.05
N LEU A 595 -11.11 -18.14 21.85
CA LEU A 595 -11.70 -19.41 21.42
C LEU A 595 -10.67 -20.53 21.23
N LEU A 596 -9.38 -20.19 21.10
CA LEU A 596 -8.30 -21.14 20.87
C LEU A 596 -7.68 -21.69 22.18
N GLU A 597 -8.10 -21.17 23.33
CA GLU A 597 -7.59 -21.58 24.65
C GLU A 597 -8.21 -22.91 25.13
N ILE A 598 -7.40 -23.72 25.83
CA ILE A 598 -7.79 -25.04 26.39
C ILE A 598 -8.34 -24.89 27.80
#